data_AF-A0A328TS84-F1
#
_entry.id   AF-A0A328TS84-F1
#
_cell.length_a   1.000
_cell.length_b   1.000
_cell.length_c   1.000
_cell.angle_alpha   90.00
_cell.angle_beta   90.00
_cell.angle_gamma   90.00
#
_symmetry.space_group_name_H-M   'P 1'
#
loop_
_entity.id
_entity.type
_entity.pdbx_description
1 polymer ?
#
loop_
_entity_poly.entity_id
_entity_poly.type
_entity_poly.pdbx_seq_one_letter_code
_entity_poly.pdbx_strand_id
1 'polypeptide(L)'
;MARWRNSLENRRQEWKKLEHAMTDTLAGRRVLRVTGPRTPRLSTPVTKTVRQEDLAAVSETFDAGLACFCLGELSKGERERFLQAWHERLAAGATVVMADRRSEGCETPIELHDLFAPLGSKLDVQVGRTFWWVRYERK
;
A
#
# COMPACT_ATOMS: atom_id res chain seq x y z
N MET A 1 -3.15 -23.84 -22.13
CA MET A 1 -4.08 -22.69 -22.30
C MET A 1 -5.05 -22.45 -21.12
N ALA A 2 -5.53 -23.48 -20.40
CA ALA A 2 -6.46 -23.29 -19.26
C ALA A 2 -5.78 -22.85 -17.95
N ARG A 3 -4.59 -23.39 -17.65
CA ARG A 3 -3.85 -23.12 -16.39
C ARG A 3 -3.44 -21.64 -16.22
N TRP A 4 -3.08 -20.96 -17.31
CA TRP A 4 -2.72 -19.54 -17.30
C TRP A 4 -3.94 -18.63 -17.07
N ARG A 5 -5.08 -18.94 -17.72
CA ARG A 5 -6.35 -18.21 -17.50
C ARG A 5 -6.83 -18.33 -16.06
N ASN A 6 -6.79 -19.53 -15.47
CA ASN A 6 -7.11 -19.74 -14.06
C ASN A 6 -6.16 -18.94 -13.13
N SER A 7 -4.88 -18.83 -13.47
CA SER A 7 -3.92 -18.04 -12.70
C SER A 7 -4.23 -16.53 -12.73
N LEU A 8 -4.64 -15.99 -13.88
CA LEU A 8 -5.01 -14.58 -13.99
C LEU A 8 -6.33 -14.27 -13.28
N GLU A 9 -7.31 -15.17 -13.39
CA GLU A 9 -8.60 -15.01 -12.73
C GLU A 9 -8.44 -15.04 -11.20
N ASN A 10 -7.67 -15.98 -10.67
CA ASN A 10 -7.36 -16.05 -9.24
C ASN A 10 -6.66 -14.77 -8.75
N ARG A 11 -5.67 -14.27 -9.50
CA ARG A 11 -4.99 -13.00 -9.19
C ARG A 11 -5.96 -11.81 -9.19
N ARG A 12 -6.90 -11.78 -10.14
CA ARG A 12 -7.90 -10.72 -10.23
C ARG A 12 -8.90 -10.79 -9.07
N GLN A 13 -9.32 -11.99 -8.67
CA GLN A 13 -10.21 -12.18 -7.51
C GLN A 13 -9.51 -11.81 -6.20
N GLU A 14 -8.25 -12.20 -6.04
CA GLU A 14 -7.38 -11.80 -4.92
C GLU A 14 -7.33 -10.27 -4.81
N TRP A 15 -7.02 -9.58 -5.91
CA TRP A 15 -6.97 -8.11 -5.95
C TRP A 15 -8.32 -7.46 -5.63
N LYS A 16 -9.44 -7.97 -6.19
CA LYS A 16 -10.77 -7.41 -5.92
C LYS A 16 -11.15 -7.46 -4.44
N LYS A 17 -10.81 -8.56 -3.76
CA LYS A 17 -11.04 -8.70 -2.31
C LYS A 17 -10.23 -7.66 -1.53
N LEU A 18 -8.97 -7.48 -1.91
CA LEU A 18 -8.09 -6.46 -1.33
C LEU A 18 -8.65 -5.05 -1.53
N GLU A 19 -9.02 -4.69 -2.76
CA GLU A 19 -9.59 -3.38 -3.08
C GLU A 19 -10.86 -3.07 -2.28
N HIS A 20 -11.72 -4.08 -2.07
CA HIS A 20 -12.89 -3.93 -1.21
C HIS A 20 -12.51 -3.64 0.25
N ALA A 21 -11.58 -4.41 0.82
CA ALA A 21 -11.09 -4.21 2.19
C ALA A 21 -10.39 -2.85 2.38
N MET A 22 -9.60 -2.41 1.39
CA MET A 22 -8.98 -1.08 1.37
C MET A 22 -10.03 0.02 1.38
N THR A 23 -11.06 -0.13 0.54
CA THR A 23 -12.14 0.85 0.39
C THR A 23 -12.91 1.01 1.70
N ASP A 24 -13.27 -0.11 2.33
CA ASP A 24 -13.96 -0.10 3.62
C ASP A 24 -13.10 0.54 4.73
N THR A 25 -11.82 0.15 4.81
CA THR A 25 -10.86 0.70 5.78
C THR A 25 -10.70 2.22 5.66
N LEU A 26 -10.75 2.75 4.43
CA LEU A 26 -10.48 4.15 4.12
C LEU A 26 -11.74 5.01 4.04
N ALA A 27 -12.93 4.42 4.17
CA ALA A 27 -14.21 5.10 4.03
C ALA A 27 -14.30 6.33 4.96
N GLY A 28 -14.76 7.46 4.41
CA GLY A 28 -14.98 8.71 5.15
C GLY A 28 -13.72 9.48 5.58
N ARG A 29 -12.52 9.06 5.18
CA ARG A 29 -11.24 9.71 5.57
C ARG A 29 -10.68 10.60 4.48
N ARG A 30 -9.83 11.56 4.84
CA ARG A 30 -9.01 12.29 3.86
C ARG A 30 -7.82 11.42 3.46
N VAL A 31 -7.87 10.84 2.26
CA VAL A 31 -6.88 9.85 1.82
C VAL A 31 -5.89 10.47 0.85
N LEU A 32 -4.60 10.37 1.18
CA LEU A 32 -3.50 10.57 0.23
C LEU A 32 -3.15 9.25 -0.44
N ARG A 33 -3.36 9.17 -1.75
CA ARG A 33 -2.96 8.04 -2.56
C ARG A 33 -1.64 8.29 -3.27
N VAL A 34 -0.72 7.34 -3.16
CA VAL A 34 0.47 7.27 -4.02
C VAL A 34 0.32 6.11 -5.00
N THR A 35 0.47 6.40 -6.30
CA THR A 35 0.42 5.39 -7.36
C THR A 35 1.82 5.04 -7.83
N GLY A 36 2.14 3.74 -7.79
CA GLY A 36 3.29 3.19 -8.49
C GLY A 36 3.02 2.96 -10.00
N PRO A 37 4.06 2.57 -10.76
CA PRO A 37 4.02 2.52 -12.23
C PRO A 37 3.04 1.50 -12.81
N ARG A 38 2.61 0.51 -12.01
CA ARG A 38 1.72 -0.58 -12.45
C ARG A 38 0.44 -0.69 -11.62
N THR A 39 0.08 0.36 -10.90
CA THR A 39 -1.13 0.36 -10.08
C THR A 39 -2.37 0.29 -10.99
N PRO A 40 -3.27 -0.68 -10.79
CA PRO A 40 -4.54 -0.70 -11.50
C PRO A 40 -5.40 0.50 -11.10
N ARG A 41 -6.40 0.80 -11.94
CA ARG A 41 -7.45 1.74 -11.53
C ARG A 41 -8.14 1.16 -10.30
N LEU A 42 -8.25 1.98 -9.25
CA LEU A 42 -8.94 1.63 -8.01
C LEU A 42 -10.24 2.43 -7.95
N SER A 43 -11.31 1.80 -7.48
CA SER A 43 -12.58 2.45 -7.15
C SER A 43 -12.57 3.10 -5.76
N THR A 44 -11.55 2.85 -4.95
CA THR A 44 -11.41 3.44 -3.62
C THR A 44 -11.46 4.97 -3.71
N PRO A 45 -12.40 5.63 -3.03
CA PRO A 45 -12.47 7.09 -3.02
C PRO A 45 -11.24 7.64 -2.29
N VAL A 46 -10.60 8.64 -2.90
CA VAL A 46 -9.40 9.28 -2.35
C VAL A 46 -9.48 10.79 -2.50
N THR A 47 -8.86 11.52 -1.58
CA THR A 47 -8.87 13.00 -1.60
C THR A 47 -7.84 13.53 -2.58
N LYS A 48 -6.64 12.93 -2.60
CA LYS A 48 -5.56 13.34 -3.49
C LYS A 48 -4.83 12.12 -4.01
N THR A 49 -4.51 12.10 -5.30
CA THR A 49 -3.65 11.09 -5.90
C THR A 49 -2.40 11.76 -6.44
N VAL A 50 -1.24 11.22 -6.11
CA VAL A 50 0.06 11.69 -6.62
C VAL A 50 0.88 10.49 -7.08
N ARG A 51 1.86 10.76 -7.95
CA ARG A 51 2.91 9.79 -8.23
C ARG A 51 3.99 9.87 -7.15
N GLN A 52 4.85 8.86 -7.11
CA GLN A 52 5.92 8.81 -6.12
C GLN A 52 6.89 9.99 -6.26
N GLU A 53 7.20 10.41 -7.49
CA GLU A 53 8.07 11.55 -7.79
C GLU A 53 7.48 12.90 -7.33
N ASP A 54 6.15 13.02 -7.30
CA ASP A 54 5.45 14.25 -6.95
C ASP A 54 5.15 14.37 -5.44
N LEU A 55 5.49 13.34 -4.66
CA LEU A 55 5.17 13.27 -3.24
C LEU A 55 5.76 14.43 -2.44
N ALA A 56 6.94 14.91 -2.85
CA ALA A 56 7.62 16.03 -2.22
C ALA A 56 6.82 17.35 -2.31
N ALA A 57 6.01 17.53 -3.36
CA ALA A 57 5.22 18.73 -3.57
C ALA A 57 3.91 18.77 -2.75
N VAL A 58 3.59 17.69 -2.02
CA VAL A 58 2.40 17.63 -1.16
C VAL A 58 2.71 18.28 0.18
N SER A 59 2.12 19.45 0.43
CA SER A 59 2.24 20.19 1.71
C SER A 59 1.08 19.93 2.69
N GLU A 60 0.03 19.27 2.24
CA GLU A 60 -1.15 18.95 3.05
C GLU A 60 -0.92 17.72 3.94
N THR A 61 -1.64 17.65 5.05
CA THR A 61 -1.69 16.48 5.94
C THR A 61 -3.01 15.72 5.76
N PHE A 62 -2.93 14.39 5.82
CA PHE A 62 -4.06 13.48 5.55
C PHE A 62 -4.31 12.49 6.70
N ASP A 63 -5.58 12.12 6.89
CA ASP A 63 -6.02 11.19 7.95
C ASP A 63 -5.79 9.73 7.58
N ALA A 64 -5.48 9.47 6.30
CA ALA A 64 -5.13 8.14 5.83
C ALA A 64 -4.22 8.16 4.60
N GLY A 65 -3.45 7.08 4.45
CA GLY A 65 -2.58 6.83 3.31
C GLY A 65 -2.96 5.55 2.57
N LEU A 66 -3.06 5.63 1.24
CA LEU A 66 -3.13 4.47 0.35
C LEU A 66 -1.92 4.42 -0.60
N ALA A 67 -1.09 3.38 -0.53
CA ALA A 67 -0.03 3.18 -1.52
C ALA A 67 -0.10 1.77 -2.13
N CYS A 68 -0.10 1.71 -3.46
CA CYS A 68 -0.21 0.45 -4.17
C CYS A 68 0.85 0.35 -5.26
N PHE A 69 1.59 -0.76 -5.30
CA PHE A 69 2.65 -1.03 -6.28
C PHE A 69 3.83 -0.05 -6.23
N CYS A 70 4.17 0.45 -5.03
CA CYS A 70 5.23 1.44 -4.84
C CYS A 70 6.57 0.84 -4.40
N LEU A 71 6.60 -0.33 -3.77
CA LEU A 71 7.82 -0.90 -3.17
C LEU A 71 8.52 -1.92 -4.06
N GLY A 72 7.79 -2.55 -4.99
CA GLY A 72 8.26 -3.75 -5.69
C GLY A 72 9.51 -3.57 -6.57
N GLU A 73 9.83 -2.35 -7.00
CA GLU A 73 11.01 -2.04 -7.83
C GLU A 73 12.08 -1.25 -7.05
N LEU A 74 11.80 -0.88 -5.79
CA LEU A 74 12.71 -0.10 -4.95
C LEU A 74 13.68 -1.03 -4.21
N SER A 75 14.93 -0.60 -4.06
CA SER A 75 15.88 -1.20 -3.11
C SER A 75 15.46 -0.93 -1.65
N LYS A 76 16.06 -1.64 -0.68
CA LYS A 76 15.75 -1.46 0.74
C LYS A 76 15.83 0.01 1.19
N GLY A 77 16.94 0.70 0.87
CA GLY A 77 17.13 2.10 1.25
C GLY A 77 16.15 3.05 0.56
N GLU A 78 15.74 2.75 -0.67
CA GLU A 78 14.72 3.54 -1.38
C GLU A 78 13.32 3.32 -0.79
N ARG A 79 12.99 2.10 -0.34
CA ARG A 79 11.73 1.81 0.37
C ARG A 79 11.65 2.59 1.68
N GLU A 80 12.71 2.59 2.47
CA GLU A 80 12.76 3.34 3.74
C GLU A 80 12.57 4.85 3.50
N ARG A 81 13.28 5.43 2.52
CA ARG A 81 13.12 6.84 2.15
C ARG A 81 11.71 7.17 1.66
N PHE A 82 11.15 6.30 0.81
CA PHE A 82 9.78 6.46 0.32
C PHE A 82 8.77 6.42 1.46
N LEU A 83 8.88 5.43 2.35
CA LEU A 83 8.00 5.28 3.49
C LEU A 83 8.11 6.50 4.40
N GLN A 84 9.32 6.94 4.75
CA GLN A 84 9.52 8.14 5.57
C GLN A 84 8.87 9.37 4.93
N ALA A 85 9.21 9.67 3.68
CA ALA A 85 8.65 10.82 2.96
C ALA A 85 7.13 10.76 2.90
N TRP A 86 6.55 9.58 2.69
CA TRP A 86 5.10 9.43 2.64
C TRP A 86 4.43 9.66 3.99
N HIS A 87 4.99 9.10 5.07
CA HIS A 87 4.45 9.23 6.43
C HIS A 87 4.47 10.66 6.94
N GLU A 88 5.44 11.48 6.54
CA GLU A 88 5.50 12.91 6.88
C GLU A 88 4.25 13.69 6.42
N ARG A 89 3.55 13.24 5.37
CA ARG A 89 2.29 13.85 4.91
C ARG A 89 1.04 13.27 5.57
N LEU A 90 1.18 12.32 6.48
CA LEU A 90 0.05 11.74 7.21
C LEU A 90 -0.06 12.37 8.59
N ALA A 91 -1.25 12.36 9.18
CA ALA A 91 -1.45 12.75 10.58
C ALA A 91 -0.89 11.68 11.54
N ALA A 92 -0.65 12.02 12.80
CA ALA A 92 -0.43 11.02 13.83
C ALA A 92 -1.71 10.19 14.02
N GLY A 93 -1.59 8.87 14.16
CA GLY A 93 -2.74 7.96 14.20
C GLY A 93 -3.44 7.75 12.85
N ALA A 94 -2.91 8.30 11.75
CA ALA A 94 -3.48 8.12 10.43
C ALA A 94 -3.54 6.63 10.04
N THR A 95 -4.62 6.22 9.39
CA THR A 95 -4.78 4.85 8.89
C THR A 95 -3.95 4.66 7.63
N VAL A 96 -2.94 3.79 7.68
CA VAL A 96 -2.11 3.45 6.53
C VAL A 96 -2.56 2.12 5.95
N VAL A 97 -2.75 2.10 4.64
CA VAL A 97 -3.05 0.90 3.86
C VAL A 97 -2.08 0.81 2.70
N MET A 98 -1.38 -0.32 2.59
CA MET A 98 -0.52 -0.58 1.44
C MET A 98 -0.77 -1.95 0.86
N ALA A 99 -0.56 -2.08 -0.45
CA ALA A 99 -0.47 -3.37 -1.09
C ALA A 99 0.52 -3.37 -2.24
N ASP A 100 1.24 -4.47 -2.38
CA ASP A 100 2.16 -4.66 -3.49
C ASP A 100 2.20 -6.13 -3.90
N ARG A 101 2.88 -6.40 -5.00
CA ARG A 101 3.30 -7.75 -5.34
C ARG A 101 4.39 -8.19 -4.37
N ARG A 102 4.45 -9.50 -4.19
CA ARG A 102 5.62 -10.12 -3.57
C ARG A 102 6.85 -9.85 -4.44
N SER A 103 7.89 -9.34 -3.81
CA SER A 103 9.19 -8.99 -4.39
C SER A 103 10.25 -9.09 -3.31
N GLU A 104 11.52 -9.27 -3.67
CA GLU A 104 12.64 -9.41 -2.73
C GLU A 104 12.58 -8.40 -1.57
N GLY A 105 12.63 -8.88 -0.32
CA GLY A 105 12.52 -8.07 0.91
C GLY A 105 11.11 -7.61 1.26
N CYS A 106 10.10 -8.05 0.51
CA CYS A 106 8.66 -7.85 0.74
C CYS A 106 7.90 -9.13 0.32
N GLU A 107 8.44 -10.32 0.62
CA GLU A 107 7.86 -11.58 0.17
C GLU A 107 7.16 -12.34 1.30
N THR A 108 7.69 -12.22 2.52
CA THR A 108 7.24 -12.99 3.67
C THR A 108 6.55 -12.10 4.70
N PRO A 109 5.67 -12.66 5.54
CA PRO A 109 5.06 -11.92 6.64
C PRO A 109 6.10 -11.30 7.59
N ILE A 110 7.23 -11.98 7.82
CA ILE A 110 8.29 -11.53 8.72
C ILE A 110 8.99 -10.29 8.15
N GLU A 111 9.42 -10.33 6.89
CA GLU A 111 10.06 -9.17 6.24
C GLU A 111 9.15 -7.94 6.22
N LEU A 112 7.86 -8.14 5.93
CA LEU A 112 6.87 -7.07 5.95
C LEU A 112 6.64 -6.55 7.37
N HIS A 113 6.57 -7.44 8.35
CA HIS A 113 6.45 -7.05 9.74
C HIS A 113 7.64 -6.19 10.18
N ASP A 114 8.86 -6.61 9.90
CA ASP A 114 10.08 -5.86 10.25
C ASP A 114 10.15 -4.50 9.55
N LEU A 115 9.64 -4.41 8.31
CA LEU A 115 9.57 -3.17 7.56
C LEU A 115 8.56 -2.17 8.15
N PHE A 116 7.39 -2.64 8.60
CA PHE A 116 6.28 -1.75 8.99
C PHE A 116 6.11 -1.57 10.50
N ALA A 117 6.60 -2.50 11.33
CA ALA A 117 6.48 -2.41 12.79
C ALA A 117 7.12 -1.14 13.40
N PRO A 118 8.25 -0.62 12.88
CA PRO A 118 8.79 0.66 13.34
C PRO A 118 7.88 1.86 13.05
N LEU A 119 7.11 1.80 11.95
CA LEU A 119 6.34 2.93 11.41
C LEU A 119 4.97 3.13 12.05
N GLY A 120 4.43 2.08 12.68
CA GLY A 120 3.04 2.09 13.13
C GLY A 120 2.74 1.19 14.32
N SER A 121 1.49 1.29 14.77
CA SER A 121 0.85 0.42 15.75
C SER A 121 -0.33 -0.32 15.11
N LYS A 122 -0.84 -1.35 15.78
CA LYS A 122 -1.94 -2.20 15.26
C LYS A 122 -1.65 -2.76 13.87
N LEU A 123 -0.41 -3.19 13.65
CA LEU A 123 0.06 -3.72 12.38
C LEU A 123 -0.64 -5.05 12.06
N ASP A 124 -1.27 -5.08 10.91
CA ASP A 124 -1.96 -6.21 10.31
C ASP A 124 -1.29 -6.48 8.95
N VAL A 125 -0.58 -7.60 8.86
CA VAL A 125 0.15 -8.03 7.65
C VAL A 125 -0.53 -9.27 7.11
N GLN A 126 -0.88 -9.24 5.84
CA GLN A 126 -1.51 -10.36 5.16
C GLN A 126 -0.79 -10.62 3.84
N VAL A 127 -0.33 -11.85 3.69
CA VAL A 127 0.41 -12.28 2.51
C VAL A 127 -0.43 -13.30 1.75
N GLY A 128 -0.86 -12.90 0.57
CA GLY A 128 -1.54 -13.76 -0.39
C GLY A 128 -0.56 -14.50 -1.30
N ARG A 129 -1.12 -15.07 -2.37
CA ARG A 129 -0.34 -15.83 -3.35
C ARG A 129 0.45 -14.90 -4.25
N THR A 130 -0.15 -13.78 -4.66
CA THR A 130 0.47 -12.83 -5.59
C THR A 130 0.81 -11.52 -4.93
N PHE A 131 -0.06 -11.10 -4.02
CA PHE A 131 0.02 -9.79 -3.40
C PHE A 131 0.15 -9.95 -1.90
N TRP A 132 0.76 -8.97 -1.27
CA TRP A 132 0.62 -8.74 0.15
C TRP A 132 -0.12 -7.42 0.34
N TRP A 133 -0.71 -7.27 1.51
CA TRP A 133 -1.19 -5.98 1.96
C TRP A 133 -0.93 -5.83 3.44
N VAL A 134 -0.81 -4.57 3.85
CA VAL A 134 -0.62 -4.22 5.25
C VAL A 134 -1.54 -3.07 5.62
N ARG A 135 -1.93 -3.07 6.88
CA ARG A 135 -2.67 -1.99 7.51
C ARG A 135 -2.08 -1.69 8.88
N TYR A 136 -1.96 -0.42 9.22
CA TYR A 136 -1.54 0.01 10.55
C TYR A 136 -1.98 1.44 10.82
N GLU A 137 -1.88 1.86 12.07
CA GLU A 137 -2.02 3.25 12.49
C GLU A 137 -0.62 3.87 12.61
N ARG A 138 -0.38 5.00 11.93
CA ARG A 138 0.89 5.72 12.01
C ARG A 138 1.15 6.16 13.46
N LYS A 139 2.38 5.92 13.93
CA LYS A 139 2.87 6.43 15.23
C LYS A 139 3.12 7.94 15.21
#